data_AF-A0A6J0JBG5-F1
#
_entry.id   AF-A0A6J0JBG5-F1
#
_cell.length_a   1.000
_cell.length_b   1.000
_cell.length_c   1.000
_cell.angle_alpha   90.00
_cell.angle_beta   90.00
_cell.angle_gamma   90.00
#
_symmetry.space_group_name_H-M   'P 1'
#
loop_
_entity.id
_entity.type
_entity.pdbx_description
1 polymer ?
#
loop_
_entity_poly.entity_id
_entity_poly.type
_entity_poly.pdbx_seq_one_letter_code
_entity_poly.pdbx_strand_id
1 'polypeptide(L)'
;MGLLTNKMEREELKAGDHIYTYRAVFAYSHHGIFVGGSKVVHFRPEHNLNSPSSSSSEDICPTFPDCGFRQPNSGVVLSCLDCFLKNGSLHRFEYGVSPSVFLTKVRGGTCTTAQSDPTDSVIHRAMYLLQNGFGNYDVFKNNCEDFALYCKTGLLIMDKLGVGRSGQASSVVGAPLAAVLSSPFSLLIPNPIGVATVTAGMYCMSRYATDIGVRRDVVKVSVEDLKSIEEAEGEEEEDSDTGLVRVTI
;
A
#
# COMPACT_ATOMS: atom_id res chain seq x y z
N MET A 1 -23.14 3.69 -1.43
CA MET A 1 -21.93 3.54 -0.60
C MET A 1 -21.95 4.61 0.48
N GLY A 2 -21.70 4.22 1.74
CA GLY A 2 -21.90 5.09 2.90
C GLY A 2 -20.79 6.12 3.08
N LEU A 3 -21.15 7.36 3.40
CA LEU A 3 -20.22 8.48 3.60
C LEU A 3 -19.18 8.23 4.72
N LEU A 4 -19.43 7.28 5.62
CA LEU A 4 -18.71 7.13 6.89
C LEU A 4 -17.83 5.88 6.98
N THR A 5 -18.09 4.85 6.18
CA THR A 5 -17.35 3.58 6.28
C THR A 5 -17.26 2.92 4.92
N ASN A 6 -16.08 2.38 4.63
CA ASN A 6 -15.78 1.56 3.46
C ASN A 6 -16.15 0.09 3.66
N LYS A 7 -16.78 -0.27 4.79
CA LYS A 7 -17.22 -1.63 5.09
C LYS A 7 -18.22 -2.08 4.03
N MET A 8 -18.10 -3.33 3.61
CA MET A 8 -18.98 -3.94 2.64
C MET A 8 -19.36 -5.36 3.05
N GLU A 9 -20.47 -5.84 2.53
CA GLU A 9 -20.91 -7.23 2.69
C GLU A 9 -20.26 -8.12 1.61
N ARG A 10 -20.16 -9.43 1.89
CA ARG A 10 -19.46 -10.38 1.03
C ARG A 10 -20.14 -10.57 -0.32
N GLU A 11 -21.45 -10.38 -0.37
CA GLU A 11 -22.31 -10.53 -1.54
C GLU A 11 -22.10 -9.38 -2.55
N GLU A 12 -21.58 -8.24 -2.10
CA GLU A 12 -21.25 -7.10 -2.95
C GLU A 12 -19.89 -7.23 -3.62
N LEU A 13 -19.09 -8.23 -3.22
CA LEU A 13 -17.69 -8.39 -3.62
C LEU A 13 -17.57 -8.89 -5.05
N LYS A 14 -16.75 -8.21 -5.85
CA LYS A 14 -16.52 -8.52 -7.26
C LYS A 14 -15.05 -8.76 -7.54
N ALA A 15 -14.76 -9.69 -8.46
CA ALA A 15 -13.40 -9.91 -8.91
C ALA A 15 -12.79 -8.58 -9.43
N GLY A 16 -11.54 -8.31 -9.06
CA GLY A 16 -10.85 -7.04 -9.28
C GLY A 16 -11.08 -5.98 -8.20
N ASP A 17 -11.89 -6.24 -7.17
CA ASP A 17 -12.00 -5.34 -6.02
C ASP A 17 -10.70 -5.32 -5.21
N HIS A 18 -10.22 -4.13 -4.91
CA HIS A 18 -9.19 -3.91 -3.90
C HIS A 18 -9.88 -3.85 -2.54
N ILE A 19 -9.61 -4.85 -1.73
CA ILE A 19 -10.16 -5.00 -0.39
C ILE A 19 -9.09 -4.83 0.67
N TYR A 20 -9.54 -4.45 1.86
CA TYR A 20 -8.67 -4.38 3.01
C TYR A 20 -9.39 -4.76 4.29
N THR A 21 -8.60 -5.14 5.30
CA THR A 21 -9.06 -5.38 6.66
C THR A 21 -8.13 -4.69 7.64
N TYR A 22 -8.70 -4.12 8.70
CA TYR A 22 -7.89 -3.60 9.79
C TYR A 22 -7.26 -4.74 10.61
N ARG A 23 -6.07 -4.47 11.14
CA ARG A 23 -5.24 -5.38 11.93
C ARG A 23 -4.73 -4.69 13.18
N ALA A 24 -4.35 -5.49 14.17
CA ALA A 24 -3.79 -5.03 15.45
C ALA A 24 -4.58 -3.85 16.06
N VAL A 25 -5.89 -4.04 16.28
CA VAL A 25 -6.78 -3.01 16.85
C VAL A 25 -6.72 -1.70 16.04
N PHE A 26 -6.91 -1.79 14.72
CA PHE A 26 -6.86 -0.64 13.81
C PHE A 26 -5.50 0.07 13.76
N ALA A 27 -4.39 -0.57 14.12
CA ALA A 27 -3.07 0.01 13.94
C ALA A 27 -2.69 0.14 12.45
N TYR A 28 -3.05 -0.84 11.63
CA TYR A 28 -2.82 -0.81 10.17
C TYR A 28 -3.94 -1.51 9.40
N SER A 29 -4.01 -1.28 8.09
CA SER A 29 -4.83 -2.04 7.16
C SER A 29 -3.97 -2.98 6.33
N HIS A 30 -4.43 -4.22 6.17
CA HIS A 30 -3.86 -5.21 5.27
C HIS A 30 -4.68 -5.26 3.99
N HIS A 31 -4.02 -5.13 2.85
CA HIS A 31 -4.63 -4.90 1.54
C HIS A 31 -4.45 -6.10 0.61
N GLY A 32 -5.37 -6.28 -0.34
CA GLY A 32 -5.30 -7.33 -1.34
C GLY A 32 -6.30 -7.13 -2.48
N ILE A 33 -6.11 -7.90 -3.55
CA ILE A 33 -7.00 -7.94 -4.71
C ILE A 33 -7.83 -9.21 -4.65
N PHE A 34 -9.15 -9.06 -4.59
CA PHE A 34 -10.06 -10.18 -4.71
C PHE A 34 -10.12 -10.67 -6.16
N VAL A 35 -9.82 -11.94 -6.40
CA VAL A 35 -9.74 -12.53 -7.75
C VAL A 35 -10.91 -13.46 -8.09
N GLY A 36 -11.94 -13.49 -7.23
CA GLY A 36 -13.10 -14.37 -7.38
C GLY A 36 -12.95 -15.69 -6.63
N GLY A 37 -14.04 -16.47 -6.54
CA GLY A 37 -14.03 -17.81 -5.94
C GLY A 37 -13.49 -17.86 -4.50
N SER A 38 -13.82 -16.84 -3.69
CA SER A 38 -13.34 -16.64 -2.32
C SER A 38 -11.81 -16.52 -2.20
N LYS A 39 -11.11 -16.03 -3.23
CA LYS A 39 -9.65 -15.91 -3.24
C LYS A 39 -9.18 -14.46 -3.33
N VAL A 40 -8.06 -14.19 -2.67
CA VAL A 40 -7.42 -12.89 -2.57
C VAL A 40 -5.93 -13.07 -2.83
N VAL A 41 -5.39 -12.28 -3.77
CA VAL A 41 -3.94 -12.14 -3.94
C VAL A 41 -3.49 -10.92 -3.15
N HIS A 42 -2.48 -11.07 -2.31
CA HIS A 42 -1.98 -9.99 -1.48
C HIS A 42 -0.49 -10.11 -1.21
N PHE A 43 0.14 -8.98 -0.88
CA PHE A 43 1.55 -8.91 -0.57
C PHE A 43 1.79 -8.89 0.93
N ARG A 44 2.72 -9.69 1.44
CA ARG A 44 3.09 -9.75 2.86
C ARG A 44 4.61 -9.93 2.99
N PRO A 45 5.20 -9.57 4.15
CA PRO A 45 6.61 -9.82 4.40
C PRO A 45 6.97 -11.28 4.14
N GLU A 46 8.13 -11.50 3.52
CA GLU A 46 8.66 -12.83 3.37
C GLU A 46 8.93 -13.41 4.76
N HIS A 47 8.52 -14.66 4.94
CA HIS A 47 8.77 -15.35 6.20
C HIS A 47 10.14 -16.00 6.08
N ASN A 48 11.15 -15.46 6.77
CA ASN A 48 12.45 -16.12 6.92
C ASN A 48 12.21 -17.55 7.43
N LEU A 49 12.55 -18.55 6.60
CA LEU A 49 12.43 -19.96 6.97
C LEU A 49 13.38 -20.35 8.14
N ASN A 50 14.25 -19.44 8.58
CA ASN A 50 15.26 -19.63 9.63
C ASN A 50 14.86 -19.11 11.02
N SER A 51 13.64 -18.61 11.25
CA SER A 51 13.15 -18.35 12.61
C SER A 51 12.46 -19.59 13.18
N PRO A 52 13.01 -20.25 14.23
CA PRO A 52 12.48 -21.50 14.78
C PRO A 52 11.23 -21.29 15.67
N SER A 53 10.48 -20.19 15.49
CA SER A 53 9.39 -19.78 16.39
C SER A 53 8.04 -19.55 15.69
N SER A 54 7.88 -19.97 14.43
CA SER A 54 6.58 -19.80 13.72
C SER A 54 6.31 -20.87 12.68
N SER A 55 6.74 -22.10 12.92
CA SER A 55 6.00 -23.27 12.43
C SER A 55 4.73 -23.46 13.27
N SER A 56 3.89 -22.42 13.35
CA SER A 56 2.56 -22.60 13.92
C SER A 56 1.75 -23.38 12.90
N SER A 57 1.23 -24.53 13.36
CA SER A 57 0.19 -25.37 12.76
C SER A 57 -1.13 -24.65 12.40
N GLU A 58 -1.11 -23.32 12.32
CA GLU A 58 -2.23 -22.40 12.05
C GLU A 58 -2.33 -22.01 10.55
N ASP A 59 -1.31 -22.31 9.73
CA ASP A 59 -1.24 -21.84 8.33
C ASP A 59 -1.89 -22.81 7.31
N ILE A 60 -2.41 -23.97 7.73
CA ILE A 60 -3.10 -24.88 6.81
C ILE A 60 -4.58 -24.51 6.78
N CYS A 61 -5.01 -23.89 5.68
CA CYS A 61 -6.41 -23.64 5.43
C CYS A 61 -7.15 -24.98 5.22
N PRO A 62 -8.12 -25.35 6.06
CA PRO A 62 -8.81 -26.63 5.93
C PRO A 62 -9.75 -26.68 4.72
N THR A 63 -10.17 -25.51 4.22
CA THR A 63 -11.22 -25.39 3.21
C THR A 63 -10.67 -25.21 1.79
N PHE A 64 -9.50 -24.59 1.66
CA PHE A 64 -8.93 -24.22 0.36
C PHE A 64 -7.49 -24.74 0.26
N PRO A 65 -7.25 -25.85 -0.49
CA PRO A 65 -5.93 -26.47 -0.58
C PRO A 65 -4.85 -25.55 -1.19
N ASP A 66 -5.25 -24.56 -1.97
CA ASP A 66 -4.38 -23.57 -2.61
C ASP A 66 -4.19 -22.29 -1.78
N CYS A 67 -4.84 -22.19 -0.62
CA CYS A 67 -4.66 -21.04 0.27
C CYS A 67 -3.28 -21.10 0.94
N GLY A 68 -2.55 -19.99 0.88
CA GLY A 68 -1.15 -19.90 1.26
C GLY A 68 -0.18 -20.14 0.10
N PHE A 69 -0.68 -20.42 -1.12
CA PHE A 69 0.18 -20.60 -2.29
C PHE A 69 1.00 -19.33 -2.56
N ARG A 70 2.29 -19.52 -2.79
CA ARG A 70 3.26 -18.49 -3.17
C ARG A 70 4.44 -19.14 -3.90
N GLN A 71 5.12 -18.34 -4.70
CA GLN A 71 6.40 -18.74 -5.28
C GLN A 71 7.52 -18.66 -4.22
N PRO A 72 8.61 -19.44 -4.38
CA PRO A 72 9.82 -19.26 -3.58
C PRO A 72 10.33 -17.81 -3.67
N ASN A 73 10.82 -17.26 -2.56
CA ASN A 73 11.37 -15.90 -2.49
C ASN A 73 10.40 -14.78 -2.92
N SER A 74 9.08 -15.03 -2.84
CA SER A 74 8.04 -14.05 -3.16
C SER A 74 7.17 -13.76 -1.93
N GLY A 75 6.97 -12.47 -1.67
CA GLY A 75 6.01 -11.99 -0.67
C GLY A 75 4.56 -11.99 -1.17
N VAL A 76 4.31 -12.29 -2.46
CA VAL A 76 2.95 -12.30 -3.04
C VAL A 76 2.31 -13.68 -2.79
N VAL A 77 1.15 -13.68 -2.15
CA VAL A 77 0.47 -14.88 -1.67
C VAL A 77 -0.98 -14.91 -2.14
N LEU A 78 -1.43 -16.09 -2.55
CA LEU A 78 -2.84 -16.41 -2.78
C LEU A 78 -3.44 -16.98 -1.49
N SER A 79 -4.47 -16.34 -0.95
CA SER A 79 -5.19 -16.82 0.23
C SER A 79 -6.68 -16.89 -0.04
N CYS A 80 -7.41 -17.70 0.73
CA CYS A 80 -8.85 -17.57 0.78
C CYS A 80 -9.26 -16.28 1.52
N LEU A 81 -10.49 -15.82 1.28
CA LEU A 81 -11.04 -14.61 1.88
C LEU A 81 -11.03 -14.68 3.42
N ASP A 82 -11.32 -15.85 4.00
CA ASP A 82 -11.36 -16.01 5.46
C ASP A 82 -9.97 -15.91 6.08
N CYS A 83 -8.95 -16.55 5.50
CA CYS A 83 -7.56 -16.42 5.95
C CYS A 83 -7.03 -14.99 5.74
N PHE A 84 -7.42 -14.33 4.64
CA PHE A 84 -7.10 -12.93 4.39
C PHE A 84 -7.73 -12.01 5.44
N LEU A 85 -9.00 -12.25 5.83
CA LEU A 85 -9.72 -11.44 6.81
C LEU A 85 -9.39 -11.79 8.26
N LYS A 86 -8.98 -13.03 8.55
CA LYS A 86 -8.93 -13.58 9.93
C LYS A 86 -10.26 -13.27 10.63
N ASN A 87 -10.23 -12.56 11.74
CA ASN A 87 -11.42 -12.09 12.48
C ASN A 87 -11.78 -10.63 12.17
N GLY A 88 -11.21 -10.07 11.10
CA GLY A 88 -11.40 -8.68 10.69
C GLY A 88 -12.64 -8.47 9.82
N SER A 89 -13.04 -7.21 9.70
CA SER A 89 -14.15 -6.80 8.81
C SER A 89 -13.65 -6.51 7.40
N LEU A 90 -14.47 -6.88 6.41
CA LEU A 90 -14.23 -6.61 5.00
C LEU A 90 -14.52 -5.15 4.65
N HIS A 91 -13.58 -4.50 3.98
CA HIS A 91 -13.73 -3.14 3.47
C HIS A 91 -13.25 -3.06 2.02
N ARG A 92 -13.85 -2.15 1.23
CA ARG A 92 -13.43 -1.85 -0.13
C ARG A 92 -12.63 -0.55 -0.20
N PHE A 93 -11.51 -0.58 -0.89
CA PHE A 93 -10.77 0.63 -1.22
C PHE A 93 -11.48 1.41 -2.35
N GLU A 94 -11.63 2.71 -2.19
CA GLU A 94 -12.35 3.56 -3.15
C GLU A 94 -11.40 4.23 -4.16
N TYR A 95 -11.74 4.18 -5.45
CA TYR A 95 -10.98 4.81 -6.54
C TYR A 95 -11.79 5.95 -7.16
N GLY A 96 -11.10 6.92 -7.77
CA GLY A 96 -11.73 8.02 -8.49
C GLY A 96 -12.56 8.95 -7.59
N VAL A 97 -12.25 9.00 -6.29
CA VAL A 97 -12.99 9.88 -5.37
C VAL A 97 -12.66 11.34 -5.67
N SER A 98 -13.61 12.25 -5.44
CA SER A 98 -13.34 13.69 -5.59
C SER A 98 -12.32 14.16 -4.54
N PRO A 99 -11.56 15.24 -4.81
CA PRO A 99 -10.67 15.85 -3.82
C PRO A 99 -11.36 16.17 -2.49
N SER A 100 -12.62 16.62 -2.55
CA SER A 100 -13.43 16.89 -1.35
C SER A 100 -13.69 15.63 -0.51
N VAL A 101 -14.03 14.50 -1.15
CA VAL A 101 -14.21 13.21 -0.46
C VAL A 101 -12.89 12.70 0.09
N PHE A 102 -11.79 12.85 -0.65
CA PHE A 102 -10.47 12.45 -0.16
C PHE A 102 -10.06 13.22 1.10
N LEU A 103 -10.23 14.55 1.09
CA LEU A 103 -9.86 15.43 2.22
C LEU A 103 -10.72 15.19 3.47
N THR A 104 -11.92 14.64 3.35
CA THR A 104 -12.76 14.30 4.52
C THR A 104 -12.42 12.94 5.12
N LYS A 105 -11.72 12.05 4.39
CA LYS A 105 -11.27 10.75 4.91
C LYS A 105 -10.01 10.94 5.73
N VAL A 106 -10.19 11.02 7.06
CA VAL A 106 -9.10 11.24 8.03
C VAL A 106 -8.06 10.11 7.99
N ARG A 107 -8.48 8.88 7.68
CA ARG A 107 -7.59 7.71 7.67
C ARG A 107 -7.06 7.40 6.26
N GLY A 108 -5.75 7.33 6.11
CA GLY A 108 -5.12 6.84 4.88
C GLY A 108 -5.32 5.35 4.64
N GLY A 109 -4.97 4.89 3.43
CA GLY A 109 -5.20 3.50 3.04
C GLY A 109 -6.66 3.12 2.82
N THR A 110 -7.52 4.08 2.45
CA THR A 110 -8.97 3.82 2.27
C THR A 110 -9.51 4.26 0.92
N CYS A 111 -8.89 5.27 0.29
CA CYS A 111 -9.30 5.78 -1.00
C CYS A 111 -8.14 6.48 -1.73
N THR A 112 -8.32 6.70 -3.03
CA THR A 112 -7.45 7.50 -3.89
C THR A 112 -8.26 8.29 -4.91
N THR A 113 -7.74 9.42 -5.39
CA THR A 113 -8.33 10.16 -6.50
C THR A 113 -8.01 9.54 -7.86
N ALA A 114 -7.02 8.64 -7.93
CA ALA A 114 -6.69 7.90 -9.15
C ALA A 114 -7.84 6.99 -9.59
N GLN A 115 -8.01 6.86 -10.91
CA GLN A 115 -8.96 5.92 -11.49
C GLN A 115 -8.41 4.49 -11.47
N SER A 116 -9.31 3.52 -11.33
CA SER A 116 -8.96 2.11 -11.53
C SER A 116 -8.95 1.77 -13.02
N ASP A 117 -8.02 0.92 -13.41
CA ASP A 117 -8.06 0.21 -14.69
C ASP A 117 -9.21 -0.83 -14.73
N PRO A 118 -9.55 -1.34 -15.93
CA PRO A 118 -10.54 -2.40 -16.12
C PRO A 118 -10.20 -3.66 -15.32
N THR A 119 -11.24 -4.38 -14.86
CA THR A 119 -11.14 -5.58 -14.03
C THR A 119 -10.17 -6.62 -14.59
N ASP A 120 -10.18 -6.86 -15.91
CA ASP A 120 -9.31 -7.87 -16.53
C ASP A 120 -7.83 -7.51 -16.38
N SER A 121 -7.47 -6.23 -16.55
CA SER A 121 -6.11 -5.75 -16.34
C SER A 121 -5.70 -5.87 -14.87
N VAL A 122 -6.62 -5.61 -13.94
CA VAL A 122 -6.36 -5.74 -12.49
C VAL A 122 -6.07 -7.19 -12.11
N ILE A 123 -6.93 -8.12 -12.55
CA ILE A 123 -6.77 -9.54 -12.27
C ILE A 123 -5.50 -10.07 -12.94
N HIS A 124 -5.22 -9.67 -14.19
CA HIS A 124 -4.00 -10.03 -14.90
C HIS A 124 -2.75 -9.64 -14.10
N ARG A 125 -2.66 -8.38 -13.66
CA ARG A 125 -1.52 -7.92 -12.83
C ARG A 125 -1.38 -8.70 -11.53
N ALA A 126 -2.47 -8.89 -10.79
CA ALA A 126 -2.43 -9.62 -9.53
C ALA A 126 -1.95 -11.06 -9.72
N MET A 127 -2.45 -11.77 -10.73
CA MET A 127 -2.07 -13.16 -11.02
C MET A 127 -0.66 -13.27 -11.59
N TYR A 128 -0.24 -12.32 -12.42
CA TYR A 128 1.12 -12.26 -12.94
C TYR A 128 2.13 -12.09 -11.79
N LEU A 129 1.87 -11.17 -10.86
CA LEU A 129 2.72 -10.91 -9.70
C LEU A 129 2.74 -12.07 -8.70
N LEU A 130 1.64 -12.82 -8.58
CA LEU A 130 1.64 -14.07 -7.82
C LEU A 130 2.66 -15.08 -8.36
N GLN A 131 2.86 -15.12 -9.68
CA GLN A 131 3.80 -16.03 -10.33
C GLN A 131 5.23 -15.47 -10.42
N ASN A 132 5.40 -14.15 -10.41
CA ASN A 132 6.68 -13.51 -10.72
C ASN A 132 7.31 -12.74 -9.56
N GLY A 133 6.57 -12.50 -8.47
CA GLY A 133 6.98 -11.61 -7.39
C GLY A 133 6.64 -10.14 -7.67
N PHE A 134 6.83 -9.29 -6.64
CA PHE A 134 6.61 -7.84 -6.69
C PHE A 134 7.73 -7.11 -5.92
N GLY A 135 8.96 -7.60 -6.07
CA GLY A 135 10.11 -7.14 -5.29
C GLY A 135 10.05 -7.51 -3.80
N ASN A 136 10.93 -6.89 -3.02
CA ASN A 136 11.06 -7.10 -1.57
C ASN A 136 10.06 -6.24 -0.79
N TYR A 137 9.43 -6.81 0.24
CA TYR A 137 8.45 -6.11 1.06
C TYR A 137 9.13 -5.06 1.97
N ASP A 138 8.67 -3.81 1.90
CA ASP A 138 9.05 -2.72 2.81
C ASP A 138 7.78 -2.06 3.34
N VAL A 139 7.58 -2.08 4.66
CA VAL A 139 6.41 -1.53 5.35
C VAL A 139 6.12 -0.06 4.99
N PHE A 140 7.15 0.73 4.69
CA PHE A 140 7.06 2.17 4.40
C PHE A 140 7.08 2.51 2.90
N LYS A 141 7.51 1.58 2.05
CA LYS A 141 7.73 1.84 0.61
C LYS A 141 7.08 0.85 -0.35
N ASN A 142 7.20 -0.44 -0.09
CA ASN A 142 6.71 -1.52 -0.95
C ASN A 142 5.88 -2.48 -0.11
N ASN A 143 4.68 -2.05 0.27
CA ASN A 143 3.82 -2.81 1.17
C ASN A 143 2.56 -3.32 0.45
N CYS A 144 1.64 -3.93 1.22
CA CYS A 144 0.40 -4.47 0.67
C CYS A 144 -0.50 -3.42 -0.03
N GLU A 145 -0.47 -2.16 0.41
CA GLU A 145 -1.19 -1.06 -0.21
C GLU A 145 -0.60 -0.70 -1.57
N ASP A 146 0.74 -0.60 -1.66
CA ASP A 146 1.44 -0.28 -2.91
C ASP A 146 1.20 -1.36 -3.97
N PHE A 147 1.28 -2.64 -3.57
CA PHE A 147 0.92 -3.78 -4.41
C PHE A 147 -0.50 -3.66 -4.96
N ALA A 148 -1.48 -3.38 -4.09
CA ALA A 148 -2.87 -3.32 -4.51
C ALA A 148 -3.17 -2.07 -5.35
N LEU A 149 -2.53 -0.93 -5.05
CA LEU A 149 -2.59 0.28 -5.87
C LEU A 149 -2.01 0.01 -7.26
N TYR A 150 -0.82 -0.57 -7.38
CA TYR A 150 -0.22 -0.93 -8.65
C TYR A 150 -1.12 -1.91 -9.44
N CYS A 151 -1.64 -2.95 -8.78
CA CYS A 151 -2.58 -3.87 -9.43
C CYS A 151 -3.82 -3.14 -9.96
N LYS A 152 -4.29 -2.07 -9.31
CA LYS A 152 -5.48 -1.32 -9.74
C LYS A 152 -5.21 -0.24 -10.77
N THR A 153 -4.04 0.36 -10.80
CA THR A 153 -3.77 1.57 -11.61
C THR A 153 -2.66 1.37 -12.66
N GLY A 154 -1.80 0.37 -12.46
CA GLY A 154 -0.55 0.20 -13.20
C GLY A 154 0.47 1.31 -12.92
N LEU A 155 0.25 2.15 -11.89
CA LEU A 155 1.13 3.26 -11.57
C LEU A 155 2.18 2.83 -10.56
N LEU A 156 3.45 3.09 -10.89
CA LEU A 156 4.57 3.02 -9.97
C LEU A 156 5.03 4.43 -9.63
N ILE A 157 5.51 4.60 -8.39
CA ILE A 157 6.11 5.82 -7.91
C ILE A 157 7.61 5.75 -8.21
N MET A 158 8.11 6.63 -9.08
CA MET A 158 9.53 6.76 -9.39
C MET A 158 10.16 7.67 -8.34
N ASP A 159 10.86 7.10 -7.35
CA ASP A 159 11.38 7.90 -6.23
C ASP A 159 12.90 7.99 -6.25
N LYS A 160 13.43 9.15 -6.65
CA LYS A 160 14.82 9.58 -6.35
C LYS A 160 14.89 10.40 -5.04
N LEU A 161 13.77 10.63 -4.33
CA LEU A 161 13.65 11.68 -3.29
C LEU A 161 12.79 11.31 -2.06
N GLY A 162 12.71 10.05 -1.66
CA GLY A 162 12.46 9.61 -0.27
C GLY A 162 11.18 10.07 0.46
N VAL A 163 10.15 10.58 -0.20
CA VAL A 163 8.87 10.93 0.46
C VAL A 163 7.92 9.74 0.40
N GLY A 164 7.56 9.21 1.57
CA GLY A 164 6.88 7.92 1.78
C GLY A 164 5.74 7.59 0.79
N ARG A 165 5.77 6.36 0.26
CA ARG A 165 4.96 5.89 -0.87
C ARG A 165 3.54 5.47 -0.50
N SER A 166 3.35 4.91 0.71
CA SER A 166 2.06 4.37 1.16
C SER A 166 1.17 5.42 1.81
N GLY A 167 -0.14 5.37 1.53
CA GLY A 167 -1.14 6.24 2.16
C GLY A 167 -1.23 6.06 3.68
N GLN A 168 -0.91 4.87 4.20
CA GLN A 168 -0.73 4.63 5.63
C GLN A 168 0.56 5.27 6.19
N ALA A 169 1.66 5.27 5.44
CA ALA A 169 2.92 5.92 5.84
C ALA A 169 2.82 7.46 5.80
N SER A 170 2.13 8.04 4.81
CA SER A 170 1.80 9.46 4.78
C SER A 170 0.83 9.88 5.91
N SER A 171 0.25 8.91 6.64
CA SER A 171 -0.68 9.18 7.74
C SER A 171 0.01 9.46 9.10
N VAL A 172 1.35 9.56 9.16
CA VAL A 172 2.06 9.86 10.42
C VAL A 172 1.94 11.35 10.77
N VAL A 173 1.07 11.66 11.73
CA VAL A 173 0.78 13.02 12.24
C VAL A 173 2.01 13.75 12.83
N GLY A 174 3.07 13.01 13.16
CA GLY A 174 4.25 13.53 13.87
C GLY A 174 5.03 14.61 13.11
N ALA A 175 5.25 14.45 11.80
CA ALA A 175 6.00 15.43 11.02
C ALA A 175 5.25 16.75 10.80
N PRO A 176 3.95 16.76 10.44
CA PRO A 176 3.15 17.99 10.39
C PRO A 176 3.07 18.72 11.75
N LEU A 177 2.89 17.98 12.85
CA LEU A 177 2.80 18.59 14.18
C LEU A 177 4.12 19.24 14.61
N ALA A 178 5.25 18.56 14.38
CA ALA A 178 6.57 19.11 14.67
C ALA A 178 6.85 20.39 13.85
N ALA A 179 6.51 20.38 12.56
CA ALA A 179 6.67 21.54 11.68
C ALA A 179 5.81 22.74 12.11
N VAL A 180 4.56 22.51 12.53
CA VAL A 180 3.69 23.57 13.06
C VAL A 180 4.29 24.18 14.32
N LEU A 181 4.71 23.34 15.28
CA LEU A 181 5.29 23.77 16.55
C LEU A 181 6.67 24.44 16.40
N SER A 182 7.46 24.04 15.39
CA SER A 182 8.77 24.64 15.11
C SER A 182 8.70 25.90 14.25
N SER A 183 7.54 26.23 13.69
CA SER A 183 7.38 27.40 12.82
C SER A 183 6.99 28.66 13.62
N PRO A 184 7.35 29.86 13.13
CA PRO A 184 6.86 31.13 13.70
C PRO A 184 5.32 31.25 13.65
N PHE A 185 4.66 30.44 12.82
CA PHE A 185 3.20 30.39 12.69
C PHE A 185 2.52 29.92 13.98
N SER A 186 3.21 29.15 14.83
CA SER A 186 2.73 28.77 16.17
C SER A 186 2.40 29.99 17.06
N LEU A 187 3.11 31.11 16.89
CA LEU A 187 2.88 32.35 17.64
C LEU A 187 1.57 33.06 17.25
N LEU A 188 1.01 32.73 16.08
CA LEU A 188 -0.25 33.28 15.55
C LEU A 188 -1.45 32.39 15.86
N ILE A 189 -1.25 31.23 16.51
CA ILE A 189 -2.30 30.28 16.84
C ILE A 189 -2.53 30.34 18.37
N PRO A 190 -3.52 31.12 18.84
CA PRO A 190 -3.58 31.53 20.24
C PRO A 190 -4.09 30.45 21.21
N ASN A 191 -4.55 29.29 20.71
CA ASN A 191 -5.10 28.24 21.56
C ASN A 191 -4.89 26.82 21.00
N PRO A 192 -4.97 25.78 21.87
CA PRO A 192 -4.76 24.38 21.47
C PRO A 192 -5.70 23.87 20.37
N ILE A 193 -6.93 24.40 20.31
CA ILE A 193 -7.93 24.03 19.28
C ILE A 193 -7.48 24.52 17.90
N GLY A 194 -6.91 25.73 17.83
CA GLY A 194 -6.31 26.27 16.61
C GLY A 194 -5.14 25.41 16.13
N VAL A 195 -4.27 24.96 17.04
CA VAL A 195 -3.11 24.12 16.69
C VAL A 195 -3.58 22.77 16.14
N ALA A 196 -4.56 22.15 16.79
CA ALA A 196 -5.17 20.91 16.31
C ALA A 196 -5.81 21.07 14.92
N THR A 197 -6.52 22.18 14.69
CA THR A 197 -7.18 22.46 13.41
C THR A 197 -6.18 22.65 12.27
N VAL A 198 -5.13 23.46 12.48
CA VAL A 198 -4.07 23.68 11.48
C VAL A 198 -3.31 22.38 11.20
N THR A 199 -2.98 21.61 12.24
CA THR A 199 -2.29 20.32 12.10
C THR A 199 -3.13 19.34 11.29
N ALA A 200 -4.43 19.23 11.58
CA ALA A 200 -5.35 18.37 10.85
C ALA A 200 -5.50 18.81 9.38
N GLY A 201 -5.59 20.12 9.12
CA GLY A 201 -5.65 20.67 7.77
C GLY A 201 -4.38 20.38 6.96
N MET A 202 -3.20 20.62 7.56
CA MET A 202 -1.90 20.31 6.93
C MET A 202 -1.75 18.81 6.67
N TYR A 203 -2.18 17.97 7.61
CA TYR A 203 -2.21 16.53 7.44
C TYR A 203 -3.06 16.10 6.24
N CYS A 204 -4.31 16.56 6.15
CA CYS A 204 -5.20 16.21 5.04
C CYS A 204 -4.64 16.69 3.70
N MET A 205 -4.09 17.91 3.67
CA MET A 205 -3.49 18.49 2.45
C MET A 205 -2.22 17.75 2.04
N SER A 206 -1.35 17.40 2.99
CA SER A 206 -0.14 16.62 2.74
C SER A 206 -0.49 15.25 2.15
N ARG A 207 -1.46 14.54 2.76
CA ARG A 207 -1.95 13.26 2.21
C ARG A 207 -2.54 13.40 0.81
N TYR A 208 -3.22 14.51 0.53
CA TYR A 208 -3.79 14.76 -0.79
C TYR A 208 -2.69 15.02 -1.82
N ALA A 209 -1.65 15.79 -1.46
CA ALA A 209 -0.52 16.06 -2.35
C ALA A 209 0.30 14.81 -2.68
N THR A 210 0.36 13.83 -1.77
CA THR A 210 1.04 12.54 -1.99
C THR A 210 0.15 11.45 -2.58
N ASP A 211 -1.14 11.72 -2.81
CA ASP A 211 -2.06 10.76 -3.46
C ASP A 211 -1.56 10.40 -4.86
N ILE A 212 -1.66 9.12 -5.22
CA ILE A 212 -1.14 8.61 -6.50
C ILE A 212 -1.87 9.22 -7.71
N GLY A 213 -3.09 9.74 -7.52
CA GLY A 213 -3.83 10.47 -8.55
C GLY A 213 -3.47 11.94 -8.68
N VAL A 214 -2.66 12.50 -7.76
CA VAL A 214 -2.30 13.93 -7.69
C VAL A 214 -0.81 14.16 -7.95
N ARG A 215 0.05 13.27 -7.43
CA ARG A 215 1.50 13.37 -7.57
C ARG A 215 1.94 13.25 -9.04
N ARG A 216 3.11 13.78 -9.36
CA ARG A 216 3.62 13.89 -10.75
C ARG A 216 4.77 12.94 -11.07
N ASP A 217 5.33 12.31 -10.06
CA ASP A 217 6.44 11.37 -10.07
C ASP A 217 5.94 9.91 -10.12
N VAL A 218 4.86 9.69 -10.87
CA VAL A 218 4.32 8.36 -11.14
C VAL A 218 4.38 8.06 -12.63
N VAL A 219 4.69 6.82 -12.95
CA VAL A 219 4.72 6.31 -14.32
C VAL A 219 3.82 5.09 -14.42
N LYS A 220 3.10 4.99 -15.54
CA LYS A 220 2.30 3.81 -15.84
C LYS A 220 3.18 2.77 -16.51
N VAL A 221 3.26 1.59 -15.91
CA VAL A 221 4.14 0.51 -16.33
C VAL A 221 3.31 -0.76 -16.52
N SER A 222 3.64 -1.54 -17.56
CA SER A 222 3.03 -2.86 -17.75
C SER A 222 3.60 -3.85 -16.72
N VAL A 223 2.86 -4.89 -16.37
CA VAL A 223 3.36 -5.82 -15.34
C VAL A 223 4.54 -6.66 -15.85
N GLU A 224 4.60 -6.86 -17.16
CA GLU A 224 5.66 -7.57 -17.84
C GLU A 224 6.99 -6.81 -17.81
N ASP A 225 6.94 -5.47 -17.82
CA ASP A 225 8.14 -4.62 -17.85
C ASP A 225 8.71 -4.32 -16.46
N LEU A 226 8.03 -4.72 -15.37
CA LEU A 226 8.47 -4.42 -14.01
C LEU A 226 9.88 -4.93 -13.69
N LYS A 227 10.20 -6.16 -14.10
CA LYS A 227 11.51 -6.77 -13.83
C LYS A 227 12.62 -5.99 -14.51
N SER A 228 12.39 -5.51 -15.73
CA SER A 228 13.36 -4.72 -16.47
C SER A 228 13.64 -3.37 -15.81
N ILE A 229 12.67 -2.80 -15.09
CA ILE A 229 12.87 -1.58 -14.30
C ILE A 229 13.63 -1.88 -13.01
N GLU A 230 13.28 -2.95 -12.29
CA GLU A 230 14.00 -3.36 -11.07
C GLU A 230 15.48 -3.68 -11.37
N GLU A 231 15.76 -4.36 -12.49
CA GLU A 231 17.12 -4.66 -12.95
C GLU A 231 17.90 -3.37 -13.29
N ALA A 232 17.27 -2.42 -14.00
CA ALA A 232 17.91 -1.14 -14.33
C ALA A 232 18.18 -0.26 -13.10
N GLU A 233 17.28 -0.25 -12.10
CA GLU A 233 17.50 0.49 -10.84
C GLU A 233 18.61 -0.16 -9.98
N GLY A 234 18.70 -1.49 -9.97
CA GLY A 234 19.77 -2.21 -9.27
C GLY A 234 21.16 -1.96 -9.85
N GLU A 235 21.27 -1.86 -11.19
CA GLU A 235 22.52 -1.51 -11.86
C GLU A 235 22.95 -0.06 -11.59
N GLU A 236 22.02 0.89 -11.50
CA GLU A 236 22.33 2.30 -11.15
C GLU A 236 22.80 2.45 -9.69
N GLU A 237 22.27 1.65 -8.75
CA GLU A 237 22.74 1.66 -7.35
C GLU A 237 24.14 1.04 -7.20
N GLU A 238 24.45 -0.07 -7.87
CA GLU A 238 25.79 -0.69 -7.84
C GLU A 238 26.88 0.21 -8.43
N ASP A 239 26.60 0.92 -9.53
CA ASP A 239 27.57 1.85 -10.15
C ASP A 239 27.84 3.08 -9.25
N SER A 240 26.87 3.46 -8.41
CA SER A 240 27.04 4.55 -7.44
C SER A 240 27.91 4.18 -6.22
N ASP A 241 27.96 2.89 -5.84
CA ASP A 241 28.74 2.40 -4.69
C ASP A 241 30.19 2.01 -5.06
N THR A 242 30.46 1.76 -6.35
CA THR A 242 31.83 1.49 -6.83
C THR A 242 32.69 2.74 -7.04
N GLY A 243 32.11 3.95 -6.90
CA GLY A 243 32.80 5.23 -7.09
C GLY A 243 33.83 5.63 -6.01
N LEU A 244 34.01 4.85 -4.94
CA LEU A 244 34.98 5.15 -3.87
C LEU A 244 36.25 4.27 -3.95
N VAL A 245 36.90 4.22 -5.11
CA VAL A 245 38.26 3.66 -5.22
C VAL A 245 39.30 4.77 -5.06
N ARG A 246 39.92 4.79 -3.87
CA ARG A 246 41.23 5.36 -3.50
C ARG A 246 41.99 6.13 -4.59
N VAL A 247 42.13 7.45 -4.40
CA VAL A 247 43.35 8.16 -4.80
C VAL A 247 44.18 8.37 -3.54
N THR A 248 45.07 7.42 -3.27
CA THR A 248 46.23 7.63 -2.43
C THR A 248 47.40 7.90 -3.36
N ILE A 249 47.87 9.15 -3.44
CA ILE A 249 49.30 9.50 -3.45
C ILE A 249 49.44 10.83 -2.71
#